data_AF-A0A9D5YD37-F1
#
_entry.id   AF-A0A9D5YD37-F1
#
_cell.length_a   1.000
_cell.length_b   1.000
_cell.length_c   1.000
_cell.angle_alpha   90.00
_cell.angle_beta   90.00
_cell.angle_gamma   90.00
#
_symmetry.space_group_name_H-M   'P 1'
#
loop_
_entity.id
_entity.type
_entity.pdbx_description
1 polymer ?
#
loop_
_entity_poly.entity_id
_entity_poly.type
_entity_poly.pdbx_seq_one_letter_code
_entity_poly.pdbx_strand_id
1 'polypeptide(L)'
;MDALGHDYAAVVTDPTCTEAGFTTYTCSVCGDSYVADEVAALGHTEGEWVEDTTVRGQWNLPCSVCGEILKTEIRLVPADGIKLDQDNVEVFYVRKAPAFTLTETVSPEDLEKLEYDVIWTSSNEKVVTVDEDGNVTTHKLGCATITATLVDAEGNVIDTAECNVKVKYTWWQWLIWFFLIGCAWYFV
;
A
#
# COMPACT_ATOMS: atom_id res chain seq x y z
N MET A 1 20.05 66.90 44.84
CA MET A 1 19.14 66.39 43.80
C MET A 1 19.22 64.90 43.89
N ASP A 2 18.35 64.35 44.74
CA ASP A 2 18.33 62.92 45.05
C ASP A 2 18.01 62.15 43.77
N ALA A 3 18.75 61.08 43.52
CA ALA A 3 18.43 60.16 42.44
C ALA A 3 17.00 59.65 42.69
N LEU A 4 16.05 60.03 41.84
CA LEU A 4 14.76 59.34 41.76
C LEU A 4 15.09 57.89 41.44
N GLY A 5 14.97 57.01 42.44
CA GLY A 5 15.21 55.58 42.26
C GLY A 5 14.29 55.01 41.20
N HIS A 6 14.74 54.01 40.47
CA HIS A 6 13.89 53.30 39.51
C HIS A 6 12.87 52.44 40.25
N ASP A 7 11.63 52.44 39.77
CA ASP A 7 10.56 51.55 40.21
C ASP A 7 10.24 50.57 39.08
N TYR A 8 10.89 49.40 39.10
CA TYR A 8 10.81 48.40 38.04
C TYR A 8 9.65 47.44 38.25
N ALA A 9 8.81 47.28 37.23
CA ALA A 9 7.83 46.21 37.10
C ALA A 9 8.43 45.05 36.29
N ALA A 10 8.20 43.81 36.74
CA ALA A 10 8.71 42.61 36.09
C ALA A 10 7.62 41.88 35.29
N VAL A 11 7.96 41.42 34.09
CA VAL A 11 7.11 40.57 33.25
C VAL A 11 7.92 39.35 32.83
N VAL A 12 7.42 38.16 33.19
CA VAL A 12 8.08 36.88 32.89
C VAL A 12 7.63 36.38 31.52
N THR A 13 8.61 35.99 30.70
CA THR A 13 8.41 35.25 29.44
C THR A 13 8.94 33.84 29.65
N ASP A 14 8.05 32.85 29.61
CA ASP A 14 8.41 31.45 29.83
C ASP A 14 9.22 30.89 28.65
N PRO A 15 10.17 29.96 28.89
CA PRO A 15 10.90 29.29 27.82
C PRO A 15 9.98 28.39 26.98
N THR A 16 10.31 28.24 25.70
CA THR A 16 9.69 27.26 24.79
C THR A 16 10.65 26.10 24.51
N CYS A 17 10.26 25.15 23.66
CA CYS A 17 11.18 24.08 23.24
C CYS A 17 12.44 24.60 22.54
N THR A 18 12.34 25.74 21.83
CA THR A 18 13.42 26.27 20.98
C THR A 18 13.96 27.62 21.45
N GLU A 19 13.18 28.40 22.21
CA GLU A 19 13.56 29.74 22.68
C GLU A 19 13.71 29.78 24.19
N ALA A 20 14.77 30.46 24.65
CA ALA A 20 14.99 30.73 26.06
C ALA A 20 13.92 31.70 26.60
N GLY A 21 13.52 31.49 27.85
CA GLY A 21 12.68 32.43 28.60
C GLY A 21 13.53 33.49 29.30
N PHE A 22 12.90 34.58 29.71
CA PHE A 22 13.57 35.69 30.40
C PHE A 22 12.55 36.56 31.14
N THR A 23 13.03 37.39 32.07
CA THR A 23 12.21 38.40 32.74
C THR A 23 12.55 39.79 32.23
N THR A 24 11.56 40.53 31.76
CA THR A 24 11.70 41.93 31.35
C THR A 24 11.36 42.85 32.51
N TYR A 25 12.28 43.74 32.87
CA TYR A 25 12.12 44.75 33.90
C TYR A 25 11.91 46.11 33.23
N THR A 26 10.78 46.78 33.50
CA THR A 26 10.46 48.10 32.93
C THR A 26 10.20 49.11 34.04
N CYS A 27 10.90 50.24 34.04
CA CYS A 27 10.71 51.30 35.03
C CYS A 27 9.42 52.07 34.73
N SER A 28 8.49 52.10 35.68
CA SER A 28 7.19 52.78 35.57
C SER A 28 7.31 54.31 35.44
N VAL A 29 8.43 54.87 35.90
CA VAL A 29 8.67 56.32 35.98
C VAL A 29 9.35 56.89 34.74
N CYS A 30 10.36 56.20 34.19
CA CYS A 30 11.16 56.70 33.05
C CYS A 30 11.03 55.87 31.76
N GLY A 31 10.47 54.65 31.83
CA GLY A 31 10.30 53.78 30.66
C GLY A 31 11.54 52.97 30.26
N ASP A 32 12.67 53.12 30.97
CA ASP A 32 13.85 52.29 30.74
C ASP A 32 13.52 50.81 30.96
N SER A 33 14.04 49.94 30.08
CA SER A 33 13.81 48.50 30.14
C SER A 33 15.08 47.68 29.94
N TYR A 34 15.21 46.57 30.67
CA TYR A 34 16.24 45.56 30.45
C TYR A 34 15.69 44.14 30.67
N VAL A 35 16.40 43.13 30.17
CA VAL A 35 16.09 41.71 30.39
C VAL A 35 17.12 41.08 31.31
N ALA A 36 16.68 40.19 32.19
CA ALA A 36 17.55 39.39 33.06
C ALA A 36 16.85 38.06 33.42
N ASP A 37 17.49 37.24 34.25
CA ASP A 37 16.97 35.96 34.73
C ASP A 37 16.61 35.00 33.57
N GLU A 38 17.54 34.86 32.63
CA GLU A 38 17.37 33.99 31.47
C GLU A 38 17.28 32.51 31.89
N VAL A 39 16.30 31.82 31.32
CA VAL A 39 16.09 30.38 31.48
C VAL A 39 16.26 29.75 30.11
N ALA A 40 17.16 28.77 30.01
CA ALA A 40 17.39 28.07 28.74
C ALA A 40 16.10 27.49 28.16
N ALA A 41 16.08 27.34 26.83
CA ALA A 41 15.00 26.64 26.14
C ALA A 41 14.80 25.23 26.74
N LEU A 42 13.55 24.77 26.78
CA LEU A 42 13.19 23.48 27.36
C LEU A 42 13.78 22.30 26.58
N GLY A 43 14.12 22.52 25.30
CA GLY A 43 14.51 21.47 24.39
C GLY A 43 13.34 20.58 23.96
N HIS A 44 13.67 19.48 23.29
CA HIS A 44 12.68 18.51 22.84
C HIS A 44 12.69 17.26 23.70
N THR A 45 11.47 16.78 24.01
CA THR A 45 11.25 15.49 24.66
C THR A 45 10.47 14.61 23.70
N GLU A 46 10.95 13.39 23.45
CA GLU A 46 10.26 12.44 22.57
C GLU A 46 8.85 12.14 23.09
N GLY A 47 7.87 12.22 22.21
CA GLY A 47 6.49 11.80 22.45
C GLY A 47 6.23 10.37 22.00
N GLU A 48 4.98 10.08 21.65
CA GLU A 48 4.57 8.79 21.11
C GLU A 48 4.57 8.81 19.59
N TRP A 49 4.94 7.68 18.97
CA TRP A 49 4.85 7.52 17.53
C TRP A 49 3.41 7.65 17.07
N VAL A 50 3.18 8.52 16.09
CA VAL A 50 1.88 8.73 15.45
C VAL A 50 1.96 8.41 13.97
N GLU A 51 0.92 7.78 13.44
CA GLU A 51 0.81 7.51 12.01
C GLU A 51 0.56 8.82 11.24
N ASP A 52 1.31 9.01 10.16
CA ASP A 52 1.09 10.10 9.23
C ASP A 52 -0.10 9.77 8.32
N THR A 53 -1.18 10.55 8.43
CA THR A 53 -2.37 10.36 7.60
C THR A 53 -2.21 10.89 6.17
N THR A 54 -1.15 11.64 5.90
CA THR A 54 -0.85 12.19 4.57
C THR A 54 0.08 11.27 3.77
N VAL A 55 0.87 10.43 4.46
CA VAL A 55 1.77 9.45 3.85
C VAL A 55 1.56 8.08 4.51
N ARG A 56 0.88 7.16 3.82
CA ARG A 56 0.53 5.83 4.35
C ARG A 56 1.76 5.03 4.77
N GLY A 57 1.73 4.46 5.98
CA GLY A 57 2.86 3.70 6.54
C GLY A 57 4.01 4.56 7.05
N GLN A 58 3.95 5.88 6.93
CA GLN A 58 4.90 6.76 7.60
C GLN A 58 4.47 6.97 9.06
N TRP A 59 5.44 6.96 9.95
CA TRP A 59 5.26 7.27 11.36
C TRP A 59 6.17 8.43 11.72
N ASN A 60 5.65 9.34 12.53
CA ASN A 60 6.36 10.51 13.00
C ASN A 60 6.49 10.44 14.52
N LEU A 61 7.64 10.83 15.05
CA LEU A 61 7.90 10.97 16.48
C LEU A 61 7.88 12.46 16.84
N PRO A 62 6.75 13.01 17.30
CA PRO A 62 6.64 14.40 17.69
C PRO A 62 7.31 14.64 19.05
N CYS A 63 7.64 15.90 19.32
CA CYS A 63 7.91 16.38 20.66
C CYS A 63 6.62 16.34 21.48
N SER A 64 6.65 15.75 22.68
CA SER A 64 5.48 15.68 23.58
C SER A 64 5.02 17.03 24.10
N VAL A 65 5.87 18.06 24.01
CA VAL A 65 5.60 19.41 24.51
C VAL A 65 5.08 20.35 23.42
N CYS A 66 5.77 20.42 22.26
CA CYS A 66 5.45 21.38 21.20
C CYS A 66 4.88 20.76 19.91
N GLY A 67 4.91 19.43 19.76
CA GLY A 67 4.42 18.73 18.57
C GLY A 67 5.36 18.74 17.35
N GLU A 68 6.53 19.37 17.44
CA GLU A 68 7.52 19.34 16.35
C GLU A 68 7.98 17.91 16.03
N ILE A 69 8.04 17.54 14.75
CA ILE A 69 8.45 16.20 14.33
C ILE A 69 9.96 16.05 14.46
N LEU A 70 10.41 15.22 15.41
CA LEU A 70 11.82 15.00 15.71
C LEU A 70 12.43 13.91 14.84
N LYS A 71 11.63 12.88 14.54
CA LYS A 71 12.03 11.73 13.72
C LYS A 71 10.88 11.25 12.86
N THR A 72 11.24 10.58 11.77
CA THR A 72 10.31 10.00 10.81
C THR A 72 10.85 8.65 10.38
N GLU A 73 9.98 7.65 10.29
CA GLU A 73 10.31 6.34 9.76
C GLU A 73 9.17 5.81 8.89
N ILE A 74 9.49 4.92 7.96
CA ILE A 74 8.49 4.21 7.17
C ILE A 74 8.37 2.81 7.78
N ARG A 75 7.17 2.48 8.26
CA ARG A 75 6.75 1.13 8.62
C ARG A 75 5.91 0.59 7.46
N LEU A 76 6.55 -0.22 6.62
CA LEU A 76 5.87 -0.88 5.52
C LEU A 76 4.76 -1.77 6.08
N VAL A 77 3.55 -1.62 5.56
CA VAL A 77 2.47 -2.58 5.80
C VAL A 77 2.70 -3.72 4.81
N PRO A 78 3.12 -4.91 5.24
CA PRO A 78 3.34 -6.01 4.29
C PRO A 78 2.04 -6.35 3.59
N ALA A 79 2.13 -6.86 2.37
CA ALA A 79 0.97 -7.40 1.70
C ALA A 79 0.40 -8.55 2.55
N ASP A 80 -0.93 -8.60 2.68
CA ASP A 80 -1.61 -9.53 3.58
C ASP A 80 -2.64 -10.41 2.88
N GLY A 81 -2.87 -10.20 1.58
CA GLY A 81 -3.73 -11.06 0.79
C GLY A 81 -3.71 -10.78 -0.70
N ILE A 82 -4.17 -11.76 -1.46
CA ILE A 82 -4.36 -11.67 -2.91
C ILE A 82 -5.77 -12.13 -3.26
N LYS A 83 -6.40 -11.47 -4.23
CA LYS A 83 -7.68 -11.88 -4.80
C LYS A 83 -7.60 -11.85 -6.31
N LEU A 84 -8.34 -12.74 -6.96
CA LEU A 84 -8.56 -12.69 -8.41
C LEU A 84 -9.92 -12.05 -8.70
N ASP A 85 -10.03 -11.44 -9.87
CA ASP A 85 -11.28 -10.89 -10.38
C ASP A 85 -12.32 -12.00 -10.70
N GLN A 86 -11.87 -13.24 -10.88
CA GLN A 86 -12.69 -14.40 -11.24
C GLN A 86 -12.28 -15.67 -10.49
N ASP A 87 -13.23 -16.34 -9.84
CA ASP A 87 -13.00 -17.63 -9.15
C ASP A 87 -13.28 -18.86 -10.04
N ASN A 88 -14.14 -18.69 -11.05
CA ASN A 88 -14.61 -19.77 -11.92
C ASN A 88 -14.91 -19.23 -13.32
N VAL A 89 -14.31 -19.86 -14.34
CA VAL A 89 -14.46 -19.44 -15.75
C VAL A 89 -14.80 -20.63 -16.63
N GLU A 90 -15.89 -20.51 -17.38
CA GLU A 90 -16.19 -21.42 -18.49
C GLU A 90 -15.86 -20.71 -19.81
N VAL A 91 -14.90 -21.25 -20.56
CA VAL A 91 -14.41 -20.62 -21.79
C VAL A 91 -14.44 -21.61 -22.95
N PHE A 92 -14.61 -21.08 -24.15
CA PHE A 92 -14.50 -21.87 -25.36
C PHE A 92 -13.05 -22.02 -25.79
N TYR A 93 -12.71 -23.17 -26.37
CA TYR A 93 -11.37 -23.38 -26.92
C TYR A 93 -11.05 -22.37 -28.04
N VAL A 94 -10.00 -21.59 -27.84
CA VAL A 94 -9.47 -20.62 -28.82
C VAL A 94 -8.13 -21.13 -29.34
N ARG A 95 -7.95 -21.14 -30.67
CA ARG A 95 -6.67 -21.53 -31.29
C ARG A 95 -5.75 -20.31 -31.36
N LYS A 96 -4.53 -20.46 -30.83
CA LYS A 96 -3.41 -19.50 -30.98
C LYS A 96 -3.71 -18.07 -30.51
N ALA A 97 -4.43 -17.92 -29.38
CA ALA A 97 -4.61 -16.64 -28.72
C ALA A 97 -4.91 -16.84 -27.22
N PRO A 98 -4.61 -15.86 -26.37
CA PRO A 98 -5.14 -15.83 -25.01
C PRO A 98 -6.67 -15.81 -25.06
N ALA A 99 -7.30 -16.60 -24.21
CA ALA A 99 -8.74 -16.75 -24.15
C ALA A 99 -9.40 -15.70 -23.24
N PHE A 100 -8.71 -15.32 -22.17
CA PHE A 100 -9.06 -14.25 -21.23
C PHE A 100 -7.83 -13.91 -20.37
N THR A 101 -7.94 -12.87 -19.56
CA THR A 101 -6.91 -12.43 -18.61
C THR A 101 -7.52 -12.47 -17.22
N LEU A 102 -6.76 -12.97 -16.24
CA LEU A 102 -7.07 -12.83 -14.82
C LEU A 102 -6.35 -11.60 -14.29
N THR A 103 -7.01 -10.83 -13.44
CA THR A 103 -6.42 -9.67 -12.79
C THR A 103 -6.38 -9.91 -11.30
N GLU A 104 -5.19 -9.86 -10.73
CA GLU A 104 -4.98 -9.91 -9.29
C GLU A 104 -5.19 -8.54 -8.64
N THR A 105 -5.65 -8.57 -7.40
CA THR A 105 -5.70 -7.41 -6.52
C THR A 105 -5.02 -7.80 -5.21
N VAL A 106 -3.92 -7.11 -4.90
CA VAL A 106 -3.15 -7.33 -3.67
C VAL A 106 -3.64 -6.36 -2.60
N SER A 107 -3.84 -6.88 -1.39
CA SER A 107 -4.18 -6.11 -0.21
C SER A 107 -2.91 -5.80 0.59
N PRO A 108 -2.73 -4.55 1.07
CA PRO A 108 -3.54 -3.37 0.76
C PRO A 108 -3.26 -2.80 -0.64
N GLU A 109 -4.26 -2.16 -1.27
CA GLU A 109 -4.23 -1.66 -2.67
C GLU A 109 -3.15 -0.58 -2.97
N ASP A 110 -2.54 0.02 -1.94
CA ASP A 110 -1.56 1.10 -2.09
C ASP A 110 -0.13 0.54 -2.19
N LEU A 111 0.27 0.14 -3.40
CA LEU A 111 1.44 -0.70 -3.68
C LEU A 111 2.70 0.07 -4.13
N GLU A 112 2.91 1.31 -3.69
CA GLU A 112 4.08 2.10 -4.15
C GLU A 112 5.42 1.72 -3.48
N LYS A 113 5.43 0.86 -2.44
CA LYS A 113 6.66 0.41 -1.73
C LYS A 113 6.59 -1.01 -1.19
N LEU A 114 5.86 -1.91 -1.86
CA LEU A 114 5.85 -3.31 -1.47
C LEU A 114 6.76 -4.10 -2.43
N GLU A 115 7.81 -4.71 -1.88
CA GLU A 115 8.56 -5.75 -2.58
C GLU A 115 7.77 -7.05 -2.42
N TYR A 116 6.96 -7.36 -3.43
CA TYR A 116 6.25 -8.62 -3.55
C TYR A 116 6.30 -9.10 -5.01
N ASP A 117 6.04 -10.39 -5.20
CA ASP A 117 5.90 -10.98 -6.52
C ASP A 117 4.65 -11.88 -6.58
N VAL A 118 4.13 -12.11 -7.78
CA VAL A 118 2.96 -12.95 -8.01
C VAL A 118 3.32 -14.08 -8.96
N ILE A 119 3.37 -15.30 -8.42
CA ILE A 119 3.74 -16.49 -9.17
C ILE A 119 2.49 -17.19 -9.66
N TRP A 120 2.35 -17.30 -10.98
CA TRP A 120 1.23 -17.97 -11.64
C TRP A 120 1.55 -19.43 -11.97
N THR A 121 0.59 -20.32 -11.69
CA THR A 121 0.71 -21.75 -12.03
C THR A 121 -0.61 -22.32 -12.56
N SER A 122 -0.51 -23.44 -13.29
CA SER A 122 -1.68 -24.21 -13.75
C SER A 122 -1.60 -25.65 -13.29
N SER A 123 -2.71 -26.18 -12.75
CA SER A 123 -2.79 -27.59 -12.38
C SER A 123 -2.74 -28.54 -13.58
N ASN A 124 -2.97 -28.03 -14.81
CA ASN A 124 -2.89 -28.83 -16.04
C ASN A 124 -2.58 -27.98 -17.29
N GLU A 125 -1.29 -27.75 -17.54
CA GLU A 125 -0.78 -26.99 -18.69
C GLU A 125 -1.20 -27.56 -20.06
N LYS A 126 -1.52 -28.86 -20.15
CA LYS A 126 -2.02 -29.46 -21.39
C LYS A 126 -3.43 -28.99 -21.74
N VAL A 127 -4.16 -28.45 -20.77
CA VAL A 127 -5.52 -27.91 -20.93
C VAL A 127 -5.45 -26.39 -20.99
N VAL A 128 -4.79 -25.76 -20.03
CA VAL A 128 -4.70 -24.30 -19.88
C VAL A 128 -3.32 -23.89 -19.34
N THR A 129 -2.71 -22.87 -19.91
CA THR A 129 -1.51 -22.19 -19.37
C THR A 129 -1.85 -20.74 -18.99
N VAL A 130 -1.06 -20.15 -18.12
CA VAL A 130 -1.11 -18.73 -17.72
C VAL A 130 0.30 -18.15 -17.81
N ASP A 131 0.44 -16.90 -18.22
CA ASP A 131 1.73 -16.18 -18.24
C ASP A 131 1.90 -15.26 -17.01
N GLU A 132 3.02 -14.56 -16.93
CA GLU A 132 3.37 -13.65 -15.82
C GLU A 132 2.38 -12.48 -15.69
N ASP A 133 1.74 -12.08 -16.79
CA ASP A 133 0.74 -11.01 -16.84
C ASP A 133 -0.69 -11.51 -16.57
N GLY A 134 -0.86 -12.78 -16.16
CA GLY A 134 -2.17 -13.38 -15.92
C GLY A 134 -2.99 -13.73 -17.17
N ASN A 135 -2.39 -13.73 -18.37
CA ASN A 135 -3.09 -14.11 -19.60
C ASN A 135 -3.22 -15.62 -19.73
N VAL A 136 -4.46 -16.08 -19.87
CA VAL A 136 -4.80 -17.49 -19.86
C VAL A 136 -4.99 -18.01 -21.28
N THR A 137 -4.21 -19.01 -21.68
CA THR A 137 -4.26 -19.64 -23.02
C THR A 137 -4.80 -21.07 -22.93
N THR A 138 -5.81 -21.38 -23.76
CA THR A 138 -6.39 -22.74 -23.82
C THR A 138 -5.68 -23.61 -24.86
N HIS A 139 -5.37 -24.86 -24.48
CA HIS A 139 -4.72 -25.85 -25.35
C HIS A 139 -5.64 -27.01 -25.72
N LYS A 140 -6.47 -27.46 -24.77
CA LYS A 140 -7.37 -28.61 -24.94
C LYS A 140 -8.62 -28.44 -24.09
N LEU A 141 -9.67 -29.19 -24.43
CA LEU A 141 -10.80 -29.43 -23.55
C LEU A 141 -10.37 -30.06 -22.22
N GLY A 142 -11.03 -29.65 -21.15
CA GLY A 142 -10.80 -30.18 -19.81
C GLY A 142 -11.06 -29.13 -18.74
N CYS A 143 -10.68 -29.49 -17.52
CA CYS A 143 -10.65 -28.56 -16.39
C CYS A 143 -9.20 -28.40 -15.94
N ALA A 144 -8.85 -27.18 -15.54
CA ALA A 144 -7.60 -26.83 -14.90
C ALA A 144 -7.89 -25.75 -13.86
N THR A 145 -7.06 -25.66 -12.83
CA THR A 145 -7.12 -24.59 -11.82
C THR A 145 -5.87 -23.75 -12.02
N ILE A 146 -6.07 -22.45 -12.16
CA ILE A 146 -5.00 -21.46 -12.19
C ILE A 146 -4.82 -20.92 -10.78
N THR A 147 -3.59 -20.86 -10.30
CA THR A 147 -3.27 -20.37 -8.96
C THR A 147 -2.30 -19.20 -9.06
N ALA A 148 -2.67 -18.06 -8.46
CA ALA A 148 -1.79 -16.92 -8.23
C ALA A 148 -1.27 -16.99 -6.80
N THR A 149 0.05 -17.06 -6.63
CA THR A 149 0.72 -17.14 -5.33
C THR A 149 1.41 -15.82 -5.06
N LEU A 150 0.97 -15.12 -4.01
CA LEU A 150 1.60 -13.90 -3.54
C LEU A 150 2.79 -14.25 -2.65
N VAL A 151 3.97 -13.75 -2.97
CA VAL A 151 5.20 -13.96 -2.19
C VAL A 151 5.82 -12.64 -1.75
N ASP A 152 6.49 -12.66 -0.59
CA ASP A 152 7.29 -11.53 -0.10
C ASP A 152 8.63 -11.40 -0.86
N ALA A 153 9.39 -10.35 -0.56
CA ALA A 153 10.71 -10.08 -1.13
C ALA A 153 11.71 -11.23 -0.93
N GLU A 154 11.54 -12.00 0.14
CA GLU A 154 12.35 -13.17 0.48
C GLU A 154 11.86 -14.47 -0.19
N GLY A 155 10.73 -14.43 -0.90
CA GLY A 155 10.12 -15.56 -1.60
C GLY A 155 9.24 -16.46 -0.72
N ASN A 156 8.88 -16.03 0.49
CA ASN A 156 7.91 -16.75 1.32
C ASN A 156 6.49 -16.48 0.85
N VAL A 157 5.64 -17.50 0.90
CA VAL A 157 4.23 -17.39 0.53
C VAL A 157 3.48 -16.57 1.58
N ILE A 158 2.87 -15.48 1.13
CA ILE A 158 1.96 -14.63 1.91
C ILE A 158 0.55 -15.19 1.83
N ASP A 159 0.03 -15.35 0.61
CA ASP A 159 -1.35 -15.79 0.36
C ASP A 159 -1.49 -16.38 -1.06
N THR A 160 -2.60 -17.05 -1.33
CA THR A 160 -2.88 -17.68 -2.63
C THR A 160 -4.33 -17.46 -3.05
N ALA A 161 -4.55 -17.22 -4.34
CA ALA A 161 -5.87 -17.16 -4.93
C ALA A 161 -5.98 -18.12 -6.13
N GLU A 162 -7.16 -18.70 -6.33
CA GLU A 162 -7.39 -19.75 -7.32
C GLU A 162 -8.57 -19.44 -8.22
N CYS A 163 -8.44 -19.77 -9.50
CA CYS A 163 -9.51 -19.71 -10.48
C CYS A 163 -9.68 -21.07 -11.17
N ASN A 164 -10.89 -21.63 -11.11
CA ASN A 164 -11.24 -22.87 -11.79
C ASN A 164 -11.65 -22.62 -13.24
N VAL A 165 -10.93 -23.18 -14.20
CA VAL A 165 -11.15 -22.97 -15.64
C VAL A 165 -11.68 -24.24 -16.30
N LYS A 166 -12.78 -24.12 -17.04
CA LYS A 166 -13.39 -25.22 -17.81
C LYS A 166 -13.45 -24.88 -19.29
N VAL A 167 -12.70 -25.62 -20.10
CA VAL A 167 -12.62 -25.42 -21.55
C VAL A 167 -13.62 -26.30 -22.29
N LYS A 168 -14.49 -25.68 -23.10
CA LYS A 168 -15.56 -26.34 -23.89
C LYS A 168 -15.42 -26.06 -25.39
N TYR A 169 -16.11 -26.85 -26.22
CA TYR A 169 -16.27 -26.54 -27.64
C TYR A 169 -17.33 -25.45 -27.87
N THR A 170 -17.15 -24.65 -28.92
CA THR A 170 -18.24 -23.79 -29.41
C THR A 170 -19.32 -24.65 -30.07
N TRP A 171 -20.56 -24.21 -29.96
CA TRP A 171 -21.73 -24.92 -30.50
C TRP A 171 -21.62 -25.18 -32.02
N TRP A 172 -20.94 -24.30 -32.76
CA TRP A 172 -20.63 -24.47 -34.19
C TRP A 172 -19.57 -25.54 -34.49
N GLN A 173 -18.59 -25.77 -33.61
CA GLN A 173 -17.62 -26.87 -33.79
C GLN A 173 -18.27 -28.25 -33.64
N TRP A 174 -19.36 -28.35 -32.87
CA TRP A 174 -20.21 -29.54 -32.80
C TRP A 174 -20.97 -29.80 -34.11
N LEU A 175 -21.50 -28.75 -34.74
CA LEU A 175 -22.19 -28.84 -36.03
C LEU A 175 -21.23 -29.27 -37.15
N ILE A 176 -20.00 -28.76 -37.19
CA ILE A 176 -18.99 -29.17 -38.18
C ILE A 176 -18.66 -30.66 -38.08
N TRP A 177 -18.62 -31.24 -36.87
CA TRP A 177 -18.42 -32.68 -36.69
C TRP A 177 -19.63 -33.50 -37.17
N PHE A 178 -20.85 -33.02 -36.89
CA PHE A 178 -22.09 -33.60 -37.42
C PHE A 178 -22.18 -33.55 -38.95
N PHE A 179 -21.76 -32.45 -39.58
CA PHE A 179 -21.80 -32.27 -41.03
C PHE A 179 -20.64 -32.96 -41.76
N LEU A 180 -19.44 -33.06 -41.16
CA LEU A 180 -18.28 -33.72 -41.78
C LEU A 180 -18.28 -35.25 -41.61
N ILE A 181 -18.86 -35.80 -40.53
CA ILE A 181 -18.97 -37.26 -40.32
C ILE A 181 -20.35 -37.78 -40.79
N GLY A 182 -21.38 -36.93 -40.81
CA GLY A 182 -22.74 -37.29 -41.25
C GLY A 182 -22.94 -37.33 -42.77
N CYS A 183 -22.03 -36.78 -43.58
CA CYS A 183 -22.15 -36.81 -45.05
C CYS A 183 -21.55 -38.04 -45.74
N ALA A 184 -21.06 -39.04 -45.00
CA ALA A 184 -20.62 -40.32 -45.59
C ALA A 184 -21.74 -41.38 -45.70
N TRP A 185 -22.96 -41.10 -45.20
CA TRP A 185 -24.06 -42.08 -45.16
C TRP A 185 -25.39 -41.59 -45.74
N TYR A 186 -25.40 -40.44 -46.43
CA TYR A 186 -26.61 -39.92 -47.04
C TYR A 186 -26.32 -39.30 -48.40
N PHE A 187 -25.96 -40.12 -49.39
CA PHE A 187 -26.42 -40.03 -50.78
C PHE A 187 -25.79 -41.19 -51.58
N VAL A 188 -26.65 -42.18 -51.87
CA VAL A 188 -26.55 -43.22 -52.92
C VAL A 188 -25.60 -44.39 -52.66
#